data_AF-A0A938H198-F1
#
_entry.id   AF-A0A938H198-F1
#
_cell.length_a   1.000
_cell.length_b   1.000
_cell.length_c   1.000
_cell.angle_alpha   90.00
_cell.angle_beta   90.00
_cell.angle_gamma   90.00
#
_symmetry.space_group_name_H-M   'P 1'
#
loop_
_entity.id
_entity.type
_entity.pdbx_description
1 polymer ?
#
loop_
_entity_poly.entity_id
_entity_poly.type
_entity_poly.pdbx_seq_one_letter_code
_entity_poly.pdbx_strand_id
1 'polypeptide(L)'
;MLDWHILVGMAGVSIASILYPLISGLTMGDGESSARIGAGCFLVIVGGPLIQAIAVSGFVLLCLPAIIGGGGFTPGEVIGPLFWPVFKAGFLAMLLVLVLCFIPIVGRMISDTPGVPVFLQGIFMLKPIAKKLYYAITDGSRLPDSAFPSFWDCLGYILIGLALCWAAFMCVAMIADQVKKRRDPVGHLLDRYRQEPSSGMMLVGMFVGPVLGVVPLLMYGQFIGLSIRSLQ
;
A
#
# COMPACT_ATOMS: atom_id res chain seq x y z
N MET A 1 16.41 2.46 -12.49
CA MET A 1 15.81 1.40 -13.33
C MET A 1 14.93 0.58 -12.39
N LEU A 2 13.62 0.48 -12.66
CA LEU A 2 12.72 -0.25 -11.76
C LEU A 2 13.00 -1.74 -11.91
N ASP A 3 13.44 -2.40 -10.84
CA ASP A 3 13.79 -3.82 -10.88
C ASP A 3 12.53 -4.66 -11.13
N TRP A 4 12.64 -5.68 -11.98
CA TRP A 4 11.55 -6.62 -12.30
C TRP A 4 10.99 -7.27 -11.02
N HIS A 5 11.83 -7.51 -10.03
CA HIS A 5 11.44 -8.02 -8.72
C HIS A 5 10.40 -7.12 -8.03
N ILE A 6 10.60 -5.80 -8.10
CA ILE A 6 9.68 -4.81 -7.53
C ILE A 6 8.37 -4.78 -8.31
N LEU A 7 8.43 -4.88 -9.64
CA LEU A 7 7.24 -4.97 -10.49
C LEU A 7 6.38 -6.20 -10.15
N VAL A 8 7.00 -7.37 -10.01
CA VAL A 8 6.31 -8.61 -9.61
C VAL A 8 5.70 -8.47 -8.21
N GLY A 9 6.45 -7.90 -7.27
CA GLY A 9 5.96 -7.63 -5.92
C GLY A 9 4.74 -6.68 -5.91
N MET A 10 4.81 -5.57 -6.65
CA MET A 10 3.71 -4.62 -6.79
C MET A 10 2.48 -5.27 -7.41
N ALA A 11 2.66 -6.07 -8.46
CA ALA A 11 1.57 -6.83 -9.06
C ALA A 11 0.92 -7.78 -8.04
N GLY A 12 1.72 -8.46 -7.21
CA GLY A 12 1.21 -9.32 -6.14
C GLY A 12 0.35 -8.57 -5.12
N VAL A 13 0.80 -7.39 -4.66
CA VAL A 13 0.02 -6.55 -3.72
C VAL A 13 -1.28 -6.07 -4.36
N SER A 14 -1.25 -5.63 -5.63
CA SER A 14 -2.44 -5.18 -6.34
C SER A 14 -3.42 -6.34 -6.58
N ILE A 15 -2.94 -7.53 -6.96
CA ILE A 15 -3.79 -8.72 -7.11
C ILE A 15 -4.46 -9.06 -5.79
N ALA A 16 -3.72 -9.09 -4.67
CA ALA A 16 -4.32 -9.34 -3.35
C ALA A 16 -5.38 -8.29 -2.99
N SER A 17 -5.12 -7.02 -3.32
CA SER A 17 -6.02 -5.89 -3.07
C SER A 17 -7.29 -5.93 -3.93
N ILE A 18 -7.25 -6.56 -5.11
CA ILE A 18 -8.40 -6.76 -6.00
C ILE A 18 -9.18 -8.03 -5.65
N LEU A 19 -8.47 -9.13 -5.35
CA LEU A 19 -9.10 -10.41 -5.03
C LEU A 19 -9.95 -10.32 -3.77
N TYR A 20 -9.51 -9.55 -2.78
CA TYR A 20 -10.26 -9.41 -1.54
C TYR A 20 -11.67 -8.84 -1.71
N PRO A 21 -11.86 -7.62 -2.27
CA PRO A 21 -13.20 -7.09 -2.47
C PRO A 21 -14.03 -7.98 -3.40
N LEU A 22 -13.41 -8.64 -4.38
CA LEU A 22 -14.09 -9.57 -5.27
C LEU A 22 -14.65 -10.79 -4.51
N ILE A 23 -13.85 -11.43 -3.64
CA ILE A 23 -14.28 -12.53 -2.78
C ILE A 23 -15.35 -12.05 -1.77
N SER A 24 -15.17 -10.83 -1.21
CA SER A 24 -16.15 -10.25 -0.29
C SER A 24 -17.50 -10.02 -0.97
N GLY A 25 -17.51 -9.51 -2.21
CA GLY A 25 -18.72 -9.28 -2.98
C GLY A 25 -19.45 -10.59 -3.32
N LEU A 26 -18.71 -11.64 -3.67
CA LEU A 26 -19.28 -12.97 -3.94
C LEU A 26 -19.89 -13.63 -2.69
N THR A 27 -19.32 -13.37 -1.51
CA THR A 27 -19.82 -13.96 -0.26
C THR A 27 -20.99 -13.19 0.35
N MET A 28 -21.12 -11.89 0.08
CA MET A 28 -22.21 -11.07 0.62
C MET A 28 -23.59 -11.45 0.07
N GLY A 29 -23.73 -11.77 -1.22
CA GLY A 29 -24.96 -12.27 -1.86
C GLY A 29 -26.19 -11.33 -1.79
N ASP A 30 -27.15 -11.52 -2.68
CA ASP A 30 -28.33 -10.64 -2.81
C ASP A 30 -29.42 -10.93 -1.76
N GLY A 31 -29.19 -10.65 -0.48
CA GLY A 31 -30.21 -10.83 0.55
C GLY A 31 -30.20 -9.78 1.67
N GLU A 32 -31.37 -9.20 1.95
CA GLU A 32 -31.65 -8.13 2.93
C GLU A 32 -31.57 -8.57 4.41
N SER A 33 -30.73 -9.56 4.75
CA SER A 33 -30.53 -9.94 6.14
C SER A 33 -29.62 -8.92 6.83
N SER A 34 -30.11 -8.23 7.87
CA SER A 34 -29.32 -7.30 8.69
C SER A 34 -28.02 -7.93 9.23
N ALA A 35 -28.02 -9.25 9.46
CA ALA A 35 -26.82 -9.99 9.87
C ALA A 35 -25.77 -10.09 8.74
N ARG A 36 -26.20 -10.19 7.47
CA ARG A 36 -25.28 -10.19 6.31
C ARG A 36 -24.70 -8.80 6.07
N ILE A 37 -25.50 -7.74 6.24
CA ILE A 37 -25.02 -6.35 6.15
C ILE A 37 -23.94 -6.10 7.22
N GLY A 38 -24.20 -6.49 8.47
CA GLY A 38 -23.23 -6.36 9.57
C GLY A 38 -21.94 -7.16 9.34
N ALA A 39 -22.06 -8.43 8.91
CA ALA A 39 -20.91 -9.25 8.54
C ALA A 39 -20.12 -8.66 7.37
N GLY A 40 -20.81 -8.07 6.39
CA GLY A 40 -20.18 -7.44 5.25
C GLY A 40 -19.38 -6.19 5.64
N CYS A 41 -19.95 -5.29 6.44
CA CYS A 41 -19.23 -4.13 6.97
C CYS A 41 -18.02 -4.55 7.80
N PHE A 42 -18.15 -5.55 8.67
CA PHE A 42 -17.02 -6.05 9.46
C PHE A 42 -15.90 -6.60 8.58
N LEU A 43 -16.26 -7.39 7.56
CA LEU A 43 -15.30 -7.94 6.61
C LEU A 43 -14.58 -6.78 5.90
N VAL A 44 -15.30 -5.81 5.34
CA VAL A 44 -14.66 -4.66 4.67
C VAL A 44 -13.75 -3.85 5.61
N ILE A 45 -14.20 -3.56 6.83
CA ILE A 45 -13.46 -2.73 7.80
C ILE A 45 -12.23 -3.43 8.37
N VAL A 46 -12.31 -4.74 8.66
CA VAL A 46 -11.23 -5.47 9.35
C VAL A 46 -10.47 -6.37 8.38
N GLY A 47 -11.18 -7.16 7.60
CA GLY A 47 -10.57 -8.12 6.67
C GLY A 47 -9.81 -7.43 5.53
N GLY A 48 -10.27 -6.27 5.06
CA GLY A 48 -9.58 -5.50 4.01
C GLY A 48 -8.19 -5.06 4.44
N PRO A 49 -8.08 -4.28 5.54
CA PRO A 49 -6.80 -3.91 6.11
C PRO A 49 -5.92 -5.11 6.50
N LEU A 50 -6.52 -6.21 6.97
CA LEU A 50 -5.79 -7.43 7.32
C LEU A 50 -5.12 -8.07 6.10
N ILE A 51 -5.86 -8.31 5.01
CA ILE A 51 -5.27 -8.87 3.79
C ILE A 51 -4.24 -7.92 3.19
N GLN A 52 -4.52 -6.61 3.20
CA GLN A 52 -3.56 -5.61 2.74
C GLN A 52 -2.28 -5.67 3.57
N ALA A 53 -2.37 -5.76 4.90
CA ALA A 53 -1.21 -5.87 5.77
C ALA A 53 -0.40 -7.14 5.49
N ILE A 54 -1.06 -8.27 5.24
CA ILE A 54 -0.40 -9.52 4.83
C ILE A 54 0.31 -9.34 3.49
N ALA A 55 -0.34 -8.73 2.49
CA ALA A 55 0.22 -8.50 1.18
C ALA A 55 1.44 -7.58 1.23
N VAL A 56 1.35 -6.47 1.96
CA VAL A 56 2.46 -5.52 2.18
C VAL A 56 3.59 -6.17 2.97
N SER A 57 3.28 -7.01 3.96
CA SER A 57 4.28 -7.78 4.71
C SER A 57 5.05 -8.73 3.80
N GLY A 58 4.34 -9.48 2.95
CA GLY A 58 4.95 -10.36 1.96
C GLY A 58 5.81 -9.59 0.97
N PHE A 59 5.32 -8.44 0.48
CA PHE A 59 6.06 -7.56 -0.41
C PHE A 59 7.37 -7.06 0.22
N VAL A 60 7.29 -6.50 1.42
CA VAL A 60 8.47 -6.02 2.15
C VAL A 60 9.43 -7.16 2.42
N LEU A 61 8.93 -8.34 2.83
CA LEU A 61 9.78 -9.51 3.11
C LEU A 61 10.51 -10.01 1.86
N LEU A 62 9.84 -10.10 0.71
CA LEU A 62 10.42 -10.64 -0.51
C LEU A 62 11.30 -9.64 -1.25
N CYS A 63 10.91 -8.36 -1.24
CA CYS A 63 11.59 -7.30 -1.97
C CYS A 63 12.55 -6.49 -1.10
N LEU A 64 12.83 -6.91 0.14
CA LEU A 64 13.63 -6.14 1.09
C LEU A 64 14.99 -5.68 0.51
N PRO A 65 15.81 -6.55 -0.13
CA PRO A 65 17.07 -6.15 -0.74
C PRO A 65 16.88 -5.09 -1.81
N ALA A 66 15.91 -5.28 -2.70
CA ALA A 66 15.60 -4.32 -3.76
C ALA A 66 15.11 -2.97 -3.20
N ILE A 67 14.31 -2.98 -2.13
CA ILE A 67 13.81 -1.77 -1.45
C ILE A 67 14.97 -0.94 -0.88
N ILE A 68 15.99 -1.59 -0.29
CA ILE A 68 17.18 -0.92 0.26
C ILE A 68 18.29 -0.66 -0.77
N GLY A 69 18.02 -0.88 -2.07
CA GLY A 69 18.98 -0.61 -3.14
C GLY A 69 20.00 -1.70 -3.41
N GLY A 70 19.85 -2.89 -2.82
CA GLY A 70 20.45 -4.12 -3.29
C GLY A 70 19.78 -4.65 -4.56
N GLY A 71 20.21 -5.82 -5.04
CA GLY A 71 19.61 -6.49 -6.20
C GLY A 71 18.89 -7.79 -5.80
N GLY A 72 17.78 -8.09 -6.49
CA GLY A 72 17.09 -9.37 -6.39
C GLY A 72 16.11 -9.53 -5.22
N PHE A 73 15.55 -10.74 -5.09
CA PHE A 73 14.69 -11.15 -3.97
C PHE A 73 15.51 -11.47 -2.71
N THR A 74 14.85 -11.39 -1.55
CA THR A 74 15.40 -11.87 -0.27
C THR A 74 15.77 -13.35 -0.38
N PRO A 75 17.02 -13.74 -0.03
CA PRO A 75 17.41 -15.14 0.01
C PRO A 75 16.50 -15.95 0.95
N GLY A 76 16.14 -17.18 0.56
CA GLY A 76 15.23 -18.03 1.35
C GLY A 76 15.71 -18.28 2.78
N GLU A 77 17.03 -18.33 2.99
CA GLU A 77 17.68 -18.49 4.30
C GLU A 77 17.35 -17.34 5.26
N VAL A 78 17.16 -16.14 4.72
CA VAL A 78 16.85 -14.91 5.46
C VAL A 78 15.33 -14.78 5.68
N ILE A 79 14.51 -15.34 4.80
CA ILE A 79 13.04 -15.28 4.89
C ILE A 79 12.52 -15.96 6.16
N GLY A 80 12.99 -17.18 6.46
CA GLY A 80 12.55 -17.95 7.62
C GLY A 80 12.59 -17.18 8.95
N PRO A 81 13.77 -16.68 9.39
CA PRO A 81 13.88 -15.95 10.65
C PRO A 81 13.19 -14.58 10.66
N LEU A 82 13.06 -13.92 9.50
CA LEU A 82 12.41 -12.61 9.38
C LEU A 82 10.90 -12.66 9.20
N PHE A 83 10.34 -13.80 8.76
CA PHE A 83 8.92 -13.96 8.46
C PHE A 83 8.03 -13.48 9.61
N TRP A 84 8.22 -14.04 10.79
CA TRP A 84 7.38 -13.71 11.96
C TRP A 84 7.54 -12.27 12.46
N PRO A 85 8.77 -11.72 12.59
CA PRO A 85 8.97 -10.30 12.86
C PRO A 85 8.28 -9.37 11.85
N VAL A 86 8.35 -9.67 10.56
CA VAL A 86 7.77 -8.83 9.50
C VAL A 86 6.26 -8.85 9.59
N PHE A 87 5.64 -10.03 9.74
CA PHE A 87 4.19 -10.14 9.90
C PHE A 87 3.68 -9.45 11.18
N LYS A 88 4.41 -9.56 12.29
CA LYS A 88 4.09 -8.81 13.52
C LYS A 88 4.16 -7.31 13.31
N ALA A 89 5.18 -6.83 12.61
CA ALA A 89 5.31 -5.41 12.28
C ALA A 89 4.16 -4.96 11.37
N GLY A 90 3.75 -5.78 10.40
CA GLY A 90 2.62 -5.49 9.51
C GLY A 90 1.28 -5.43 10.23
N PHE A 91 1.04 -6.37 11.15
CA PHE A 91 -0.16 -6.34 11.99
C PHE A 91 -0.20 -5.09 12.88
N LEU A 92 0.93 -4.73 13.50
CA LEU A 92 1.01 -3.52 14.31
C LEU A 92 0.82 -2.25 13.46
N ALA A 93 1.42 -2.20 12.28
CA ALA A 93 1.28 -1.10 11.33
C ALA A 93 -0.17 -0.94 10.86
N MET A 94 -0.89 -2.04 10.64
CA MET A 94 -2.32 -2.04 10.34
C MET A 94 -3.13 -1.43 11.49
N LEU A 95 -2.90 -1.87 12.73
CA LEU A 95 -3.59 -1.31 13.89
C LEU A 95 -3.31 0.18 14.06
N LEU A 96 -2.06 0.62 13.85
CA LEU A 96 -1.70 2.04 13.89
C LEU A 96 -2.45 2.84 12.82
N VAL A 97 -2.49 2.34 11.57
CA VAL A 97 -3.24 2.99 10.49
C VAL A 97 -4.74 3.01 10.80
N LEU A 98 -5.29 1.94 11.37
CA LEU A 98 -6.69 1.90 11.81
C LEU A 98 -6.97 2.93 12.90
N VAL A 99 -6.07 3.10 13.87
CA VAL A 99 -6.18 4.13 14.92
C VAL A 99 -6.10 5.53 14.30
N LEU A 100 -5.20 5.76 13.34
CA LEU A 100 -5.10 7.04 12.62
C LEU A 100 -6.39 7.37 11.85
N CYS A 101 -7.13 6.36 11.39
CA CYS A 101 -8.43 6.58 10.74
C CYS A 101 -9.49 7.17 11.67
N PHE A 102 -9.37 7.05 12.99
CA PHE A 102 -10.29 7.68 13.93
C PHE A 102 -10.06 9.19 14.11
N ILE A 103 -8.93 9.72 13.63
CA ILE A 103 -8.67 11.17 13.62
C ILE A 103 -9.37 11.74 12.37
N PRO A 104 -10.39 12.62 12.48
CA PRO A 104 -11.27 12.96 11.35
C PRO A 104 -10.54 13.48 10.10
N ILE A 105 -9.53 14.34 10.30
CA ILE A 105 -8.76 14.94 9.20
C ILE A 105 -7.87 13.89 8.53
N VAL A 106 -7.13 13.11 9.33
CA VAL A 106 -6.19 12.10 8.84
C VAL A 106 -6.94 10.92 8.23
N GLY A 107 -7.99 10.45 8.90
CA GLY A 107 -8.84 9.37 8.44
C GLY A 107 -9.50 9.67 7.11
N ARG A 108 -9.97 10.91 6.89
CA ARG A 108 -10.48 11.33 5.59
C ARG A 108 -9.41 11.28 4.51
N MET A 109 -8.18 11.74 4.79
CA MET A 109 -7.09 11.63 3.81
C MET A 109 -6.73 10.19 3.47
N ILE A 110 -6.73 9.30 4.48
CA ILE A 110 -6.43 7.87 4.32
C ILE A 110 -7.56 7.16 3.55
N SER A 111 -8.83 7.50 3.80
CA SER A 111 -9.99 6.91 3.12
C SER A 111 -10.16 7.38 1.69
N ASP A 112 -9.90 8.68 1.44
CA ASP A 112 -10.17 9.30 0.15
C ASP A 112 -9.05 9.03 -0.86
N THR A 113 -7.84 8.69 -0.39
CA THR A 113 -6.68 8.44 -1.26
C THR A 113 -6.25 6.98 -1.22
N PRO A 114 -6.66 6.17 -2.22
CA PRO A 114 -6.18 4.79 -2.32
C PRO A 114 -4.67 4.78 -2.52
N GLY A 115 -3.97 3.98 -1.71
CA GLY A 115 -2.51 3.88 -1.68
C GLY A 115 -1.84 4.47 -0.43
N VAL A 116 -2.43 5.49 0.20
CA VAL A 116 -1.91 6.04 1.47
C VAL A 116 -1.86 4.99 2.59
N PRO A 117 -2.89 4.13 2.79
CA PRO A 117 -2.80 3.05 3.77
C PRO A 117 -1.62 2.11 3.53
N VAL A 118 -1.37 1.75 2.26
CA VAL A 118 -0.27 0.84 1.85
C VAL A 118 1.08 1.47 2.18
N PHE A 119 1.22 2.76 1.88
CA PHE A 119 2.44 3.50 2.16
C PHE A 119 2.72 3.63 3.67
N LEU A 120 1.72 4.07 4.45
CA LEU A 120 1.85 4.21 5.90
C LEU A 120 2.18 2.87 6.57
N GLN A 121 1.51 1.79 6.16
CA GLN A 121 1.84 0.44 6.62
C GLN A 121 3.30 0.10 6.31
N GLY A 122 3.73 0.33 5.07
CA GLY A 122 5.11 0.11 4.63
C GLY A 122 6.13 0.85 5.50
N ILE A 123 5.95 2.15 5.77
CA ILE A 123 6.88 2.93 6.60
C ILE A 123 6.98 2.36 8.02
N PHE A 124 5.83 2.13 8.66
CA PHE A 124 5.79 1.61 10.03
C PHE A 124 6.43 0.23 10.14
N MET A 125 6.35 -0.58 9.08
CA MET A 125 7.04 -1.86 9.00
C MET A 125 8.53 -1.73 8.75
N LEU A 126 8.95 -0.86 7.83
CA LEU A 126 10.32 -0.87 7.32
C LEU A 126 11.33 -0.44 8.38
N LYS A 127 10.98 0.53 9.24
CA LYS A 127 11.87 1.02 10.31
C LYS A 127 12.34 -0.09 11.27
N PRO A 128 11.46 -0.84 11.96
CA PRO A 128 11.89 -1.91 12.87
C PRO A 128 12.57 -3.07 12.14
N ILE A 129 12.17 -3.37 10.89
CA ILE A 129 12.76 -4.46 10.10
C ILE A 129 14.18 -4.10 9.67
N ALA A 130 14.39 -2.90 9.12
CA ALA A 130 15.72 -2.44 8.71
C ALA A 130 16.70 -2.40 9.90
N LYS A 131 16.23 -1.96 11.09
CA LYS A 131 17.02 -1.99 12.31
C LYS A 131 17.45 -3.41 12.70
N LYS A 132 16.52 -4.38 12.65
CA LYS A 132 16.82 -5.80 12.94
C LYS A 132 17.76 -6.41 11.90
N LEU A 133 17.56 -6.12 10.63
CA LEU A 133 18.39 -6.62 9.54
C LEU A 133 19.82 -6.09 9.68
N TYR A 134 19.99 -4.79 9.96
CA TYR A 134 21.31 -4.21 10.18
C TYR A 134 22.03 -4.86 11.36
N TYR A 135 21.35 -5.06 12.49
CA TYR A 135 21.95 -5.75 13.64
C TYR A 135 22.31 -7.21 13.38
N ALA A 136 21.63 -7.88 12.45
CA ALA A 136 21.96 -9.24 12.08
C ALA A 136 23.19 -9.34 11.17
N ILE A 137 23.51 -8.27 10.43
CA ILE A 137 24.61 -8.24 9.45
C ILE A 137 25.87 -7.60 10.03
N THR A 138 25.71 -6.67 10.98
CA THR A 138 26.80 -5.87 11.52
C THR A 138 27.01 -6.24 12.99
N ASP A 139 28.15 -6.88 13.29
CA ASP A 139 28.51 -7.36 14.63
C ASP A 139 28.66 -6.19 15.63
N GLY A 140 27.55 -5.78 16.24
CA GLY A 140 27.53 -4.89 17.40
C GLY A 140 27.57 -3.39 17.11
N SER A 141 27.70 -2.95 15.85
CA SER A 141 27.54 -1.52 15.53
C SER A 141 26.08 -1.10 15.68
N ARG A 142 25.85 0.00 16.40
CA ARG A 142 24.53 0.60 16.48
C ARG A 142 24.26 1.40 15.22
N LEU A 143 23.23 1.04 14.46
CA LEU A 143 22.74 1.90 13.39
C LEU A 143 22.35 3.24 14.01
N PRO A 144 22.98 4.36 13.61
CA PRO A 144 22.65 5.66 14.17
C PRO A 144 21.21 6.00 13.80
N ASP A 145 20.48 6.65 14.71
CA ASP A 145 19.07 7.00 14.48
C ASP A 145 18.90 7.96 13.28
N SER A 146 19.96 8.67 12.88
CA SER A 146 20.02 9.50 11.68
C SER A 146 19.97 8.71 10.36
N ALA A 147 20.15 7.39 10.39
CA ALA A 147 20.00 6.54 9.20
C ALA A 147 18.53 6.37 8.78
N PHE A 148 17.59 6.75 9.65
CA PHE A 148 16.17 6.75 9.34
C PHE A 148 15.70 8.16 8.99
N PRO A 149 14.79 8.31 8.02
CA PRO A 149 14.15 9.57 7.72
C PRO A 149 13.54 10.20 8.96
N SER A 150 13.71 11.51 9.11
CA SER A 150 13.06 12.28 10.16
C SER A 150 11.55 12.33 9.92
N PHE A 151 10.79 12.80 10.92
CA PHE A 151 9.36 13.02 10.75
C PHE A 151 9.03 13.91 9.55
N TRP A 152 9.83 14.94 9.31
CA TRP A 152 9.64 15.87 8.19
C TRP A 152 9.91 15.21 6.84
N ASP A 153 10.93 14.35 6.76
CA ASP A 153 11.23 13.58 5.55
C ASP A 153 10.08 12.61 5.22
N CYS A 154 9.56 11.91 6.25
CA CYS A 154 8.37 11.07 6.11
C CYS A 154 7.18 11.86 5.58
N LEU A 155 6.92 13.06 6.12
CA LEU A 155 5.86 13.94 5.64
C LEU A 155 6.08 14.35 4.18
N GLY A 156 7.33 14.63 3.79
CA GLY A 156 7.70 14.90 2.40
C GLY A 156 7.36 13.74 1.46
N TYR A 157 7.70 12.50 1.84
CA TYR A 157 7.34 11.31 1.06
C TYR A 157 5.82 11.08 1.00
N ILE A 158 5.07 11.37 2.08
CA ILE A 158 3.60 11.33 2.07
C ILE A 158 3.07 12.33 1.04
N LEU A 159 3.56 13.57 1.05
CA LEU A 159 3.11 14.62 0.11
C LEU A 159 3.43 14.25 -1.35
N ILE A 160 4.61 13.70 -1.62
CA ILE A 160 4.97 13.20 -2.96
C ILE A 160 4.05 12.07 -3.38
N GLY A 161 3.82 11.08 -2.49
CA GLY A 161 2.91 9.97 -2.74
C GLY A 161 1.48 10.44 -3.02
N LEU A 162 0.97 11.38 -2.23
CA LEU A 162 -0.35 12.00 -2.44
C LEU A 162 -0.44 12.70 -3.79
N ALA A 163 0.56 13.50 -4.14
CA ALA A 163 0.60 14.20 -5.43
C ALA A 163 0.64 13.22 -6.61
N LEU A 164 1.43 12.14 -6.51
CA LEU A 164 1.50 11.08 -7.52
C LEU A 164 0.17 10.32 -7.64
N CYS A 165 -0.45 9.94 -6.52
CA CYS A 165 -1.79 9.36 -6.49
C CYS A 165 -2.77 10.27 -7.20
N TRP A 166 -2.85 11.53 -6.80
CA TRP A 166 -3.80 12.48 -7.36
C TRP A 166 -3.60 12.69 -8.87
N ALA A 167 -2.35 12.86 -9.32
CA ALA A 167 -2.02 12.99 -10.72
C ALA A 167 -2.44 11.74 -11.53
N ALA A 168 -2.15 10.54 -11.02
CA ALA A 168 -2.51 9.30 -11.69
C ALA A 168 -4.03 9.11 -11.76
N PHE A 169 -4.76 9.41 -10.68
CA PHE A 169 -6.23 9.35 -10.68
C PHE A 169 -6.85 10.34 -11.65
N MET A 170 -6.31 11.56 -11.74
CA MET A 170 -6.75 12.54 -12.74
C MET A 170 -6.51 12.04 -14.17
N CYS A 171 -5.33 11.47 -14.46
CA CYS A 171 -5.05 10.87 -15.76
C CYS A 171 -6.01 9.72 -16.09
N VAL A 172 -6.22 8.79 -15.16
CA VAL A 172 -7.17 7.68 -15.32
C VAL A 172 -8.58 8.20 -15.54
N ALA A 173 -9.02 9.19 -14.76
CA ALA A 173 -10.34 9.77 -14.88
C ALA A 173 -10.54 10.46 -16.23
N MET A 174 -9.55 11.20 -16.71
CA MET A 174 -9.57 11.81 -18.04
C MET A 174 -9.66 10.76 -19.14
N ILE A 175 -8.86 9.68 -19.08
CA ILE A 175 -8.91 8.60 -20.07
C ILE A 175 -10.28 7.90 -20.03
N ALA A 176 -10.79 7.58 -18.84
CA ALA A 176 -12.09 6.94 -18.66
C ALA A 176 -13.23 7.81 -19.21
N ASP A 177 -13.21 9.11 -18.95
CA ASP A 177 -14.18 10.07 -19.48
C ASP A 177 -14.15 10.13 -21.01
N GLN A 178 -12.96 10.19 -21.62
CA GLN A 178 -12.78 10.19 -23.07
C GLN A 178 -13.27 8.90 -23.72
N VAL A 179 -12.97 7.74 -23.13
CA VAL A 179 -13.42 6.44 -23.62
C VAL A 179 -14.95 6.34 -23.52
N LYS A 180 -15.54 6.75 -22.40
CA LYS A 180 -16.99 6.72 -22.19
C LYS A 180 -17.71 7.62 -23.19
N LYS A 181 -17.22 8.84 -23.40
CA LYS A 181 -17.75 9.79 -24.39
C LYS A 181 -17.73 9.24 -25.82
N ARG A 182 -16.73 8.43 -26.18
CA ARG A 182 -16.64 7.79 -27.51
C ARG A 182 -17.58 6.60 -27.67
N ARG A 183 -17.85 5.86 -26.59
CA ARG A 183 -18.62 4.61 -26.66
C ARG A 183 -20.14 4.82 -26.53
N ASP A 184 -20.56 5.76 -25.68
CA ASP A 184 -21.96 6.11 -25.49
C ASP A 184 -22.14 7.59 -25.11
N PRO A 185 -22.30 8.49 -26.09
CA PRO A 185 -22.42 9.93 -25.85
C PRO A 185 -23.73 10.32 -25.16
N VAL A 186 -24.80 9.52 -25.29
CA VAL A 186 -26.12 9.81 -24.71
C VAL A 186 -26.19 9.29 -23.27
N GLY A 187 -25.68 8.09 -23.00
CA GLY A 187 -25.55 7.53 -21.65
C GLY A 187 -24.58 8.33 -20.76
N HIS A 188 -23.53 8.93 -21.32
CA HIS A 188 -22.60 9.79 -20.60
C HIS A 188 -23.28 11.00 -19.95
N LEU A 189 -24.21 11.65 -20.66
CA LEU A 189 -24.94 12.81 -20.15
C LEU A 189 -25.86 12.44 -18.98
N LEU A 190 -26.51 11.28 -19.04
CA LEU A 190 -27.35 10.75 -17.95
C LEU A 190 -26.53 10.35 -16.72
N ASP A 191 -25.37 9.72 -16.91
CA ASP A 191 -24.51 9.31 -15.79
C ASP A 191 -23.85 10.49 -15.08
N ARG A 192 -23.61 11.61 -15.77
CA ARG A 192 -23.18 12.86 -15.12
C ARG A 192 -24.20 13.38 -14.10
N TYR A 193 -25.49 13.12 -14.32
CA TYR A 193 -26.56 13.48 -13.39
C TYR A 193 -26.73 12.48 -12.24
N ARG A 194 -26.32 11.22 -12.41
CA ARG A 194 -26.56 10.15 -11.43
C ARG A 194 -25.51 10.07 -10.32
N GLN A 195 -24.35 10.73 -10.46
CA GLN A 195 -23.25 10.74 -9.46
C GLN A 195 -22.81 9.34 -8.96
N GLU A 196 -23.18 8.25 -9.62
CA GLU A 196 -22.76 6.92 -9.21
C GLU A 196 -21.31 6.68 -9.69
N PRO A 197 -20.37 6.39 -8.78
CA PRO A 197 -19.02 6.06 -9.17
C PRO A 197 -19.05 4.79 -10.02
N SER A 198 -18.64 4.91 -11.29
CA SER A 198 -18.60 3.77 -12.19
C SER A 198 -17.73 2.66 -11.59
N SER A 199 -18.24 1.42 -11.55
CA SER A 199 -17.55 0.26 -10.98
C SER A 199 -16.14 0.04 -11.57
N GLY A 200 -15.92 0.47 -12.82
CA GLY A 200 -14.61 0.47 -13.46
C GLY A 200 -13.57 1.38 -12.79
N MET A 201 -13.97 2.57 -12.32
CA MET A 201 -13.04 3.46 -11.59
C MET A 201 -12.63 2.87 -10.24
N MET A 202 -13.52 2.13 -9.56
CA MET A 202 -13.17 1.43 -8.32
C MET A 202 -12.10 0.36 -8.57
N LEU A 203 -12.25 -0.46 -9.62
CA LEU A 203 -11.24 -1.48 -9.97
C LEU A 203 -9.89 -0.86 -10.32
N VAL A 204 -9.89 0.23 -11.10
CA VAL A 204 -8.63 0.93 -11.41
C VAL A 204 -8.00 1.50 -10.15
N GLY A 205 -8.79 2.07 -9.23
CA GLY A 205 -8.28 2.56 -7.95
C GLY A 205 -7.69 1.47 -7.07
N MET A 206 -8.30 0.29 -7.05
CA MET A 206 -7.78 -0.88 -6.33
C MET A 206 -6.45 -1.40 -6.90
N PHE A 207 -6.21 -1.23 -8.20
CA PHE A 207 -4.94 -1.59 -8.83
C PHE A 207 -3.87 -0.51 -8.65
N VAL A 208 -4.23 0.74 -8.99
CA VAL A 208 -3.33 1.89 -9.06
C VAL A 208 -2.92 2.35 -7.66
N GLY A 209 -3.85 2.33 -6.70
CA GLY A 209 -3.59 2.77 -5.32
C GLY A 209 -2.39 2.06 -4.69
N PRO A 210 -2.37 0.72 -4.59
CA PRO A 210 -1.24 -0.01 -4.04
C PRO A 210 0.08 0.24 -4.77
N VAL A 211 0.06 0.26 -6.11
CA VAL A 211 1.27 0.55 -6.92
C VAL A 211 1.84 1.92 -6.55
N LEU A 212 0.99 2.94 -6.49
CA LEU A 212 1.42 4.30 -6.14
C LEU A 212 1.79 4.46 -4.68
N GLY A 213 1.22 3.67 -3.78
CA GLY A 213 1.64 3.60 -2.37
C GLY A 213 3.01 2.94 -2.18
N VAL A 214 3.39 2.02 -3.09
CA VAL A 214 4.71 1.38 -3.06
C VAL A 214 5.81 2.33 -3.54
N VAL A 215 5.54 3.25 -4.46
CA VAL A 215 6.56 4.22 -4.94
C VAL A 215 7.23 5.03 -3.81
N PRO A 216 6.49 5.75 -2.94
CA PRO A 216 7.10 6.48 -1.83
C PRO A 216 7.71 5.53 -0.79
N LEU A 217 7.23 4.29 -0.66
CA LEU A 217 7.87 3.25 0.15
C LEU A 217 9.26 2.88 -0.38
N LEU A 218 9.42 2.76 -1.70
CA LEU A 218 10.71 2.54 -2.35
C LEU A 218 11.64 3.74 -2.12
N MET A 219 11.14 4.97 -2.26
CA MET A 219 11.94 6.17 -1.99
C MET A 219 12.45 6.19 -0.54
N TYR A 220 11.59 5.85 0.42
CA TYR A 220 11.94 5.73 1.83
C TYR A 220 12.98 4.62 2.07
N GLY A 221 12.82 3.46 1.44
CA GLY A 221 13.77 2.35 1.52
C GLY A 221 15.15 2.67 0.94
N GLN A 222 15.18 3.34 -0.22
CA GLN A 222 16.42 3.76 -0.87
C GLN A 222 17.16 4.80 -0.03
N PHE A 223 16.45 5.72 0.63
CA PHE A 223 17.06 6.65 1.57
C PHE A 223 17.79 5.92 2.71
N ILE A 224 17.14 4.90 3.30
CA ILE A 224 17.76 4.08 4.34
C ILE A 224 18.99 3.34 3.80
N GLY A 225 18.88 2.73 2.62
CA GLY A 225 19.99 2.04 1.98
C GLY A 225 21.20 2.94 1.71
N LEU A 226 20.96 4.14 1.18
CA LEU A 226 22.00 5.15 0.95
C LEU A 226 22.62 5.63 2.27
N SER A 227 21.79 5.85 3.29
CA SER A 227 22.27 6.27 4.61
C SER A 227 23.16 5.21 5.25
N ILE A 228 22.79 3.93 5.16
CA ILE A 228 23.61 2.81 5.64
C ILE A 228 24.95 2.76 4.91
N ARG A 229 24.96 2.92 3.57
CA ARG A 229 26.19 2.93 2.76
C ARG A 229 27.10 4.11 3.07
N SER A 230 26.53 5.26 3.41
CA SER A 230 27.32 6.46 3.75
C SER A 230 28.06 6.34 5.10
N LEU A 231 27.69 5.37 5.93
CA LEU A 231 28.28 5.11 7.24
C LEU A 231 29.38 4.03 7.21
N GLN A 232 29.56 3.34 6.08
CA GLN A 232 30.62 2.36 5.85
C GLN A 232 31.82 3.02 5.18
#